data_AF-A0A3D3NTE4-F1
#
_entry.id   AF-A0A3D3NTE4-F1
#
_cell.length_a   1.000
_cell.length_b   1.000
_cell.length_c   1.000
_cell.angle_alpha   90.00
_cell.angle_beta   90.00
_cell.angle_gamma   90.00
#
_symmetry.space_group_name_H-M   'P 1'
#
loop_
_entity.id
_entity.type
_entity.pdbx_description
1 polymer ?
#
loop_
_entity_poly.entity_id
_entity_poly.type
_entity_poly.pdbx_seq_one_letter_code
_entity_poly.pdbx_strand_id
1 'polypeptide(L)'
;MAHTINLLQTTNPDGIHSLLTQFPSPKSIKGKITIKLGNAYLYSCVFPIIAAWRKSLPDGVEVEMNDNSLEEAAKRLLQNVGIVDIVEQNTEAPALVYSKTGNVPLQPIVRGHSVESTVNKIYKMVDEWAGYLRDISAFRVILTELCENVLVHSGSTTPGYLHAKVHRSQHGDKCEITIADSGIGIRNSYLEGTNEEVKQRLLKANASAVEIALDGLNSSKPREITPGGSSHFGYGLFTIKRLIELNRGHLTVVSGDEFVTVNRFKTEKKKLQTPWSGTIISLLLDLANPLPLEDVYEEEVSKIIPEPQTPPQVGTVALVETASVQPAPSKTSFPLLQFGTELLTREIGLAIRAELATTLLDANVIEVDLDGIVDIMPSVADEVFGKLSLRLGVEKYRSRIIFRGGTPVLHRLIDFVVAQRAKGENASS
;
A
#
# COMPACT_ATOMS: atom_id res chain seq x y z
N MET A 1 -22.27 30.62 -10.60
CA MET A 1 -21.99 30.33 -12.03
C MET A 1 -22.00 28.82 -12.17
N ALA A 2 -22.71 28.28 -13.17
CA ALA A 2 -22.69 26.84 -13.42
C ALA A 2 -21.32 26.44 -14.00
N HIS A 3 -20.67 25.44 -13.41
CA HIS A 3 -19.43 24.87 -13.95
C HIS A 3 -19.75 23.54 -14.63
N THR A 4 -19.11 23.27 -15.77
CA THR A 4 -19.28 22.01 -16.50
C THR A 4 -17.94 21.31 -16.65
N ILE A 5 -17.87 20.03 -16.25
CA ILE A 5 -16.70 19.16 -16.42
C ILE A 5 -17.05 18.13 -17.49
N ASN A 6 -16.24 18.02 -18.54
CA ASN A 6 -16.50 17.11 -19.66
C ASN A 6 -15.55 15.91 -19.59
N LEU A 7 -16.08 14.75 -19.25
CA LEU A 7 -15.36 13.48 -19.20
C LEU A 7 -15.48 12.78 -20.56
N LEU A 8 -14.66 13.22 -21.51
CA LEU A 8 -14.60 12.63 -22.86
C LEU A 8 -13.61 11.46 -22.93
N GLN A 9 -12.53 11.53 -22.16
CA GLN A 9 -11.51 10.50 -22.08
C GLN A 9 -11.33 10.09 -20.63
N THR A 10 -11.35 8.79 -20.38
CA THR A 10 -11.32 8.25 -19.02
C THR A 10 -10.17 7.26 -18.80
N THR A 11 -9.35 6.97 -19.82
CA THR A 11 -8.21 6.05 -19.76
C THR A 11 -7.16 6.39 -18.69
N ASN A 12 -6.45 5.39 -18.18
CA ASN A 12 -5.19 5.61 -17.46
C ASN A 12 -4.01 5.65 -18.47
N PRO A 13 -3.14 6.68 -18.49
CA PRO A 13 -3.11 7.86 -17.61
C PRO A 13 -3.85 9.09 -18.16
N ASP A 14 -4.13 9.16 -19.45
CA ASP A 14 -4.52 10.41 -20.11
C ASP A 14 -5.90 10.93 -19.69
N GLY A 15 -6.85 10.05 -19.44
CA GLY A 15 -8.16 10.39 -18.89
C GLY A 15 -8.09 10.91 -17.46
N ILE A 16 -7.20 10.38 -16.62
CA ILE A 16 -6.93 10.94 -15.29
C ILE A 16 -6.39 12.37 -15.43
N HIS A 17 -5.37 12.57 -16.29
CA HIS A 17 -4.82 13.91 -16.52
C HIS A 17 -5.89 14.88 -17.06
N SER A 18 -6.63 14.46 -18.08
CA SER A 18 -7.71 15.27 -18.69
C SER A 18 -8.79 15.66 -17.67
N LEU A 19 -9.19 14.73 -16.80
CA LEU A 19 -10.13 15.01 -15.72
C LEU A 19 -9.58 16.07 -14.75
N LEU A 20 -8.35 15.89 -14.26
CA LEU A 20 -7.76 16.77 -13.26
C LEU A 20 -7.53 18.20 -13.78
N THR A 21 -7.25 18.36 -15.08
CA THR A 21 -7.14 19.71 -15.69
C THR A 21 -8.46 20.46 -15.75
N GLN A 22 -9.59 19.77 -15.61
CA GLN A 22 -10.93 20.38 -15.65
C GLN A 22 -11.51 20.64 -14.27
N PHE A 23 -10.97 20.03 -13.22
CA PHE A 23 -11.46 20.22 -11.87
C PHE A 23 -11.12 21.61 -11.33
N PRO A 24 -12.13 22.42 -10.97
CA PRO A 24 -11.88 23.65 -10.26
C PRO A 24 -11.38 23.36 -8.84
N SER A 25 -10.63 24.32 -8.28
CA SER A 25 -10.24 24.27 -6.88
C SER A 25 -11.50 24.23 -6.00
N PRO A 26 -11.62 23.27 -5.06
CA PRO A 26 -12.80 23.15 -4.18
C PRO A 26 -13.18 24.46 -3.49
N LYS A 27 -12.17 25.26 -3.09
CA LYS A 27 -12.35 26.52 -2.37
C LYS A 27 -12.96 27.66 -3.20
N SER A 28 -12.84 27.62 -4.53
CA SER A 28 -13.35 28.68 -5.41
C SER A 28 -14.78 28.44 -5.91
N ILE A 29 -15.34 27.27 -5.65
CA ILE A 29 -16.61 26.84 -6.24
C ILE A 29 -17.78 27.38 -5.42
N LYS A 30 -18.80 27.88 -6.11
CA LYS A 30 -20.12 28.23 -5.56
C LYS A 30 -21.23 27.84 -6.52
N GLY A 31 -22.29 27.25 -5.99
CA GLY A 31 -23.49 26.88 -6.75
C GLY A 31 -23.41 25.48 -7.35
N LYS A 32 -23.91 25.33 -8.58
CA LYS A 32 -24.10 24.03 -9.24
C LYS A 32 -22.96 23.66 -10.18
N ILE A 33 -22.56 22.39 -10.14
CA ILE A 33 -21.63 21.76 -11.07
C ILE A 33 -22.33 20.63 -11.82
N THR A 34 -22.07 20.52 -13.12
CA THR A 34 -22.53 19.40 -13.95
C THR A 34 -21.32 18.63 -14.50
N ILE A 35 -21.26 17.33 -14.22
CA ILE A 35 -20.28 16.41 -14.81
C ILE A 35 -20.94 15.74 -16.02
N LYS A 36 -20.46 16.05 -17.22
CA LYS A 36 -20.95 15.45 -18.48
C LYS A 36 -20.08 14.27 -18.87
N LEU A 37 -20.70 13.12 -19.09
CA LEU A 37 -20.01 11.89 -19.48
C LEU A 37 -20.13 11.65 -21.00
N GLY A 38 -19.01 11.41 -21.67
CA GLY A 38 -18.94 11.17 -23.12
C GLY A 38 -19.37 9.76 -23.57
N ASN A 39 -19.74 9.64 -24.84
CA ASN A 39 -20.52 8.54 -25.42
C ASN A 39 -19.79 7.18 -25.61
N ALA A 40 -18.45 7.11 -25.60
CA ALA A 40 -17.76 5.98 -26.24
C ALA A 40 -17.33 4.83 -25.30
N TYR A 41 -16.78 5.13 -24.13
CA TYR A 41 -16.35 4.13 -23.15
C TYR A 41 -15.91 4.81 -21.85
N LEU A 42 -16.36 4.27 -20.72
CA LEU A 42 -16.03 4.82 -19.40
C LEU A 42 -15.09 3.87 -18.66
N TYR A 43 -13.81 4.20 -18.65
CA TYR A 43 -12.82 3.62 -17.76
C TYR A 43 -13.13 4.07 -16.33
N SER A 44 -12.95 3.15 -15.41
CA SER A 44 -13.49 3.28 -14.06
C SER A 44 -12.52 3.93 -13.08
N CYS A 45 -11.25 4.08 -13.47
CA CYS A 45 -10.24 4.79 -12.68
C CYS A 45 -10.64 6.24 -12.32
N VAL A 46 -11.56 6.87 -13.05
CA VAL A 46 -12.04 8.21 -12.70
C VAL A 46 -13.00 8.25 -11.51
N PHE A 47 -13.66 7.15 -11.16
CA PHE A 47 -14.71 7.16 -10.12
C PHE A 47 -14.19 7.48 -8.71
N PRO A 48 -13.09 6.86 -8.22
CA PRO A 48 -12.51 7.25 -6.94
C PRO A 48 -12.14 8.72 -6.88
N ILE A 49 -11.63 9.26 -7.99
CA ILE A 49 -11.16 10.64 -8.11
C ILE A 49 -12.35 11.60 -7.98
N ILE A 50 -13.44 11.33 -8.71
CA ILE A 50 -14.66 12.13 -8.66
C ILE A 50 -15.28 12.09 -7.26
N ALA A 51 -15.32 10.90 -6.62
CA ALA A 51 -15.86 10.73 -5.28
C ALA A 51 -15.04 11.48 -4.21
N ALA A 52 -13.71 11.33 -4.24
CA ALA A 52 -12.81 12.05 -3.32
C ALA A 52 -12.92 13.58 -3.53
N TRP A 53 -12.97 14.03 -4.79
CA TRP A 53 -13.16 15.45 -5.10
C TRP A 53 -14.51 15.95 -4.59
N ARG A 54 -15.59 15.20 -4.78
CA ARG A 54 -16.92 15.56 -4.28
C ARG A 54 -16.93 15.78 -2.77
N LYS A 55 -16.24 14.93 -2.01
CA LYS A 55 -16.10 15.04 -0.55
C LYS A 55 -15.27 16.24 -0.10
N SER A 56 -14.44 16.79 -0.99
CA SER A 56 -13.65 18.01 -0.71
C SER A 56 -14.42 19.32 -0.96
N LEU A 57 -15.60 19.27 -1.59
CA LEU A 57 -16.38 20.45 -1.92
C LEU A 57 -17.04 21.06 -0.67
N PRO A 58 -17.18 22.40 -0.60
CA PRO A 58 -17.94 23.07 0.45
C PRO A 58 -19.41 22.63 0.50
N ASP A 59 -20.02 22.74 1.68
CA ASP A 59 -21.45 22.52 1.86
C ASP A 59 -22.28 23.46 0.98
N GLY A 60 -23.41 22.95 0.47
CA GLY A 60 -24.30 23.70 -0.42
C GLY A 60 -23.85 23.77 -1.89
N VAL A 61 -22.70 23.17 -2.25
CA VAL A 61 -22.36 22.93 -3.66
C VAL A 61 -23.13 21.72 -4.16
N GLU A 62 -23.98 21.94 -5.16
CA GLU A 62 -24.73 20.89 -5.85
C GLU A 62 -23.88 20.34 -6.99
N VAL A 63 -23.82 19.02 -7.12
CA VAL A 63 -23.14 18.36 -8.23
C VAL A 63 -24.13 17.38 -8.87
N GLU A 64 -24.25 17.43 -10.19
CA GLU A 64 -25.12 16.57 -10.98
C GLU A 64 -24.30 15.79 -12.01
N MET A 65 -24.60 14.51 -12.20
CA MET A 65 -24.04 13.69 -13.27
C MET A 65 -25.01 13.68 -14.45
N ASN A 66 -24.61 14.30 -15.56
CA ASN A 66 -25.37 14.25 -16.80
C ASN A 66 -24.92 13.05 -17.65
N ASP A 67 -25.75 12.01 -17.63
CA ASP A 67 -25.56 10.74 -18.33
C ASP A 67 -26.47 10.59 -19.56
N ASN A 68 -27.13 11.66 -20.00
CA ASN A 68 -28.06 11.62 -21.14
C ASN A 68 -27.39 11.15 -22.43
N SER A 69 -26.08 11.41 -22.56
CA SER A 69 -25.24 10.98 -23.68
C SER A 69 -24.46 9.70 -23.38
N LEU A 70 -24.94 8.84 -22.47
CA LEU A 70 -24.34 7.53 -22.25
C LEU A 70 -25.20 6.42 -22.84
N GLU A 71 -24.52 5.40 -23.34
CA GLU A 71 -25.16 4.11 -23.63
C GLU A 71 -25.67 3.45 -22.34
N GLU A 72 -26.71 2.63 -22.46
CA GLU A 72 -27.33 1.94 -21.32
C GLU A 72 -26.34 1.07 -20.52
N ALA A 73 -25.33 0.49 -21.16
CA ALA A 73 -24.29 -0.26 -20.48
C ALA A 73 -23.44 0.64 -19.55
N ALA A 74 -23.12 1.86 -20.00
CA ALA A 74 -22.38 2.83 -19.20
C ALA A 74 -23.24 3.40 -18.06
N LYS A 75 -24.53 3.68 -18.30
CA LYS A 75 -25.46 4.09 -17.22
C LYS A 75 -25.58 3.02 -16.13
N ARG A 76 -25.73 1.75 -16.53
CA ARG A 76 -25.73 0.62 -15.57
C ARG A 76 -24.43 0.53 -14.80
N LEU A 77 -23.28 0.81 -15.43
CA LEU A 77 -22.00 0.86 -14.73
C LEU A 77 -22.00 1.95 -13.64
N LEU A 78 -22.49 3.17 -13.94
CA LEU A 78 -22.57 4.24 -12.94
C LEU A 78 -23.42 3.85 -11.73
N GLN A 79 -24.60 3.26 -11.99
CA GLN A 79 -25.50 2.78 -10.96
C GLN A 79 -24.86 1.66 -10.12
N ASN A 80 -24.25 0.67 -10.78
CA ASN A 80 -23.63 -0.47 -10.11
C ASN A 80 -22.38 -0.10 -9.32
N VAL A 81 -21.67 0.96 -9.71
CA VAL A 81 -20.52 1.47 -8.97
C VAL A 81 -20.95 2.29 -7.75
N GLY A 82 -22.16 2.86 -7.77
CA GLY A 82 -22.68 3.74 -6.72
C GLY A 82 -22.13 5.17 -6.78
N ILE A 83 -21.53 5.58 -7.90
CA ILE A 83 -20.92 6.91 -8.01
C ILE A 83 -21.97 8.03 -8.02
N VAL A 84 -23.16 7.78 -8.55
CA VAL A 84 -24.26 8.77 -8.64
C VAL A 84 -24.71 9.20 -7.25
N ASP A 85 -24.93 8.25 -6.33
CA ASP A 85 -25.36 8.56 -4.96
C ASP A 85 -24.32 9.41 -4.23
N ILE A 86 -23.03 9.08 -4.41
CA ILE A 86 -21.94 9.86 -3.81
C ILE A 86 -21.86 11.27 -4.40
N VAL A 87 -21.97 11.40 -5.73
CA VAL A 87 -21.83 12.70 -6.40
C VAL A 87 -23.02 13.60 -6.11
N GLU A 88 -24.24 13.10 -6.29
CA GLU A 88 -25.45 13.92 -6.27
C GLU A 88 -26.01 14.09 -4.87
N GLN A 89 -26.00 13.03 -4.06
CA GLN A 89 -26.59 13.02 -2.73
C GLN A 89 -25.56 13.16 -1.61
N ASN A 90 -24.27 13.06 -1.93
CA ASN A 90 -23.19 13.04 -0.95
C ASN A 90 -23.31 11.89 0.07
N THR A 91 -24.00 10.80 -0.30
CA THR A 91 -24.24 9.64 0.56
C THR A 91 -23.41 8.44 0.12
N GLU A 92 -22.98 7.64 1.09
CA GLU A 92 -22.36 6.33 0.85
C GLU A 92 -23.46 5.27 0.91
N ALA A 93 -24.28 5.20 -0.14
CA ALA A 93 -25.20 4.07 -0.27
C ALA A 93 -24.40 2.80 -0.60
N PRO A 94 -24.69 1.66 0.03
CA PRO A 94 -24.07 0.41 -0.36
C PRO A 94 -24.49 0.09 -1.80
N ALA A 95 -23.53 0.20 -2.72
CA ALA A 95 -23.75 -0.20 -4.10
C ALA A 95 -24.12 -1.69 -4.15
N LEU A 96 -25.14 -2.03 -4.95
CA LEU A 96 -25.54 -3.41 -5.17
C LEU A 96 -24.39 -4.16 -5.85
N VAL A 97 -23.78 -5.09 -5.13
CA VAL A 97 -22.69 -5.92 -5.65
C VAL A 97 -23.26 -6.85 -6.72
N TYR A 98 -23.12 -6.46 -7.98
CA TYR A 98 -23.31 -7.38 -9.10
C TYR A 98 -22.00 -8.14 -9.34
N SER A 99 -21.88 -9.32 -8.72
CA SER A 99 -20.73 -10.23 -8.84
C SER A 99 -20.39 -10.63 -10.30
N LYS A 100 -21.32 -10.42 -11.24
CA LYS A 100 -21.18 -10.83 -12.64
C LYS A 100 -20.55 -9.80 -13.60
N THR A 101 -19.91 -8.72 -13.12
CA THR A 101 -19.40 -7.65 -14.01
C THR A 101 -17.89 -7.41 -13.99
N GLY A 102 -17.12 -8.18 -13.22
CA GLY A 102 -15.67 -7.99 -13.10
C GLY A 102 -15.31 -6.64 -12.50
N ASN A 103 -16.18 -6.14 -11.64
CA ASN A 103 -16.16 -4.77 -11.15
C ASN A 103 -16.42 -4.79 -9.65
N VAL A 104 -15.54 -4.15 -8.89
CA VAL A 104 -15.78 -3.85 -7.48
C VAL A 104 -16.46 -2.49 -7.41
N PRO A 105 -17.66 -2.37 -6.83
CA PRO A 105 -18.28 -1.07 -6.62
C PRO A 105 -17.38 -0.16 -5.79
N LEU A 106 -17.63 1.15 -5.82
CA LEU A 106 -16.79 2.09 -5.08
C LEU A 106 -16.77 1.72 -3.59
N GLN A 107 -15.58 1.47 -3.04
CA GLN A 107 -15.39 1.12 -1.63
C GLN A 107 -14.90 2.35 -0.88
N PRO A 108 -15.67 2.89 0.10
CA PRO A 108 -15.15 3.90 1.00
C PRO A 108 -14.11 3.26 1.93
N ILE A 109 -12.98 3.94 2.09
CA ILE A 109 -11.88 3.58 2.97
C ILE A 109 -11.91 4.56 4.15
N VAL A 110 -12.40 4.08 5.29
CA VAL A 110 -12.65 4.89 6.49
C VAL A 110 -11.83 4.35 7.66
N ARG A 111 -11.29 5.23 8.51
CA ARG A 111 -10.56 4.84 9.72
C ARG A 111 -11.45 4.01 10.65
N GLY A 112 -10.89 2.93 11.20
CA GLY A 112 -11.60 2.04 12.12
C GLY A 112 -12.45 0.96 11.44
N HIS A 113 -12.57 0.97 10.11
CA HIS A 113 -13.10 -0.16 9.36
C HIS A 113 -11.97 -1.13 8.98
N SER A 114 -12.31 -2.42 8.86
CA SER A 114 -11.40 -3.50 8.50
C SER A 114 -10.91 -3.31 7.05
N VAL A 115 -9.70 -2.76 6.88
CA VAL A 115 -8.94 -2.75 5.60
C VAL A 115 -8.99 -4.14 4.96
N GLU A 116 -8.81 -5.16 5.78
CA GLU A 116 -8.87 -6.56 5.41
C GLU A 116 -10.20 -6.94 4.73
N SER A 117 -11.35 -6.44 5.19
CA SER A 117 -12.63 -6.69 4.53
C SER A 117 -12.65 -6.13 3.11
N THR A 118 -12.13 -4.92 2.92
CA THR A 118 -12.05 -4.30 1.58
C THR A 118 -11.08 -5.04 0.68
N VAL A 119 -9.89 -5.37 1.19
CA VAL A 119 -8.88 -6.18 0.48
C VAL A 119 -9.48 -7.52 0.06
N ASN A 120 -10.14 -8.24 0.98
CA ASN A 120 -10.75 -9.55 0.72
C ASN A 120 -11.89 -9.47 -0.31
N LYS A 121 -12.69 -8.40 -0.31
CA LYS A 121 -13.74 -8.18 -1.33
C LYS A 121 -13.14 -7.98 -2.72
N ILE A 122 -12.10 -7.16 -2.84
CA ILE A 122 -11.44 -6.89 -4.13
C ILE A 122 -10.75 -8.16 -4.62
N TYR A 123 -10.01 -8.82 -3.74
CA TYR A 123 -9.37 -10.09 -4.01
C TYR A 123 -10.37 -11.12 -4.54
N LYS A 124 -11.47 -11.37 -3.82
CA LYS A 124 -12.48 -12.35 -4.22
C LYS A 124 -13.07 -12.04 -5.59
N MET A 125 -13.32 -10.75 -5.89
CA MET A 125 -13.77 -10.34 -7.22
C MET A 125 -12.72 -10.67 -8.29
N VAL A 126 -11.46 -10.29 -8.07
CA VAL A 126 -10.40 -10.52 -9.05
C VAL A 126 -10.16 -12.01 -9.25
N ASP A 127 -10.17 -12.82 -8.19
CA ASP A 127 -9.97 -14.26 -8.27
C ASP A 127 -11.10 -14.97 -9.04
N GLU A 128 -12.36 -14.64 -8.72
CA GLU A 128 -13.54 -15.14 -9.44
C GLU A 128 -13.52 -14.76 -10.94
N TRP A 129 -12.96 -13.59 -11.28
CA TRP A 129 -12.98 -13.05 -12.64
C TRP A 129 -11.75 -13.37 -13.48
N ALA A 130 -10.57 -13.42 -12.89
CA ALA A 130 -9.33 -13.74 -13.59
C ALA A 130 -9.19 -15.25 -13.83
N GLY A 131 -10.03 -16.08 -13.18
CA GLY A 131 -9.96 -17.52 -13.32
C GLY A 131 -8.72 -18.09 -12.64
N TYR A 132 -8.53 -17.70 -11.36
CA TYR A 132 -7.37 -17.95 -10.49
C TYR A 132 -6.25 -16.90 -10.61
N LEU A 133 -6.12 -16.07 -9.58
CA LEU A 133 -4.99 -15.16 -9.44
C LEU A 133 -3.76 -15.94 -8.93
N ARG A 134 -2.67 -15.96 -9.70
CA ARG A 134 -1.47 -16.73 -9.33
C ARG A 134 -0.70 -16.13 -8.16
N ASP A 135 -0.57 -14.80 -8.14
CA ASP A 135 0.31 -14.08 -7.21
C ASP A 135 -0.50 -13.35 -6.14
N ILE A 136 -1.24 -14.12 -5.34
CA ILE A 136 -2.20 -13.63 -4.34
C ILE A 136 -1.50 -12.73 -3.31
N SER A 137 -0.35 -13.16 -2.80
CA SER A 137 0.43 -12.40 -1.80
C SER A 137 0.82 -11.01 -2.30
N ALA A 138 1.42 -10.94 -3.49
CA ALA A 138 1.80 -9.67 -4.10
C ALA A 138 0.61 -8.73 -4.31
N PHE A 139 -0.52 -9.28 -4.74
CA PHE A 139 -1.75 -8.52 -4.93
C PHE A 139 -2.32 -7.96 -3.61
N ARG A 140 -2.29 -8.76 -2.54
CA ARG A 140 -2.72 -8.32 -1.20
C ARG A 140 -1.78 -7.29 -0.61
N VAL A 141 -0.47 -7.42 -0.82
CA VAL A 141 0.52 -6.39 -0.45
C VAL A 141 0.15 -5.07 -1.10
N ILE A 142 -0.07 -5.06 -2.43
CA ILE A 142 -0.45 -3.85 -3.17
C ILE A 142 -1.69 -3.21 -2.55
N LEU A 143 -2.78 -3.96 -2.39
CA LEU A 143 -4.03 -3.40 -1.87
C LEU A 143 -3.92 -2.89 -0.43
N THR A 144 -3.17 -3.61 0.42
CA THR A 144 -2.96 -3.24 1.81
C THR A 144 -2.16 -1.95 1.91
N GLU A 145 -1.06 -1.83 1.18
CA GLU A 145 -0.23 -0.61 1.14
C GLU A 145 -1.00 0.59 0.57
N LEU A 146 -1.83 0.39 -0.46
CA LEU A 146 -2.71 1.45 -0.98
C LEU A 146 -3.71 1.92 0.09
N CYS A 147 -4.39 0.99 0.77
CA CYS A 147 -5.38 1.33 1.79
C CYS A 147 -4.72 1.99 3.02
N GLU A 148 -3.56 1.50 3.47
CA GLU A 148 -2.80 2.09 4.57
C GLU A 148 -2.37 3.53 4.23
N ASN A 149 -1.92 3.78 3.00
CA ASN A 149 -1.54 5.13 2.56
C ASN A 149 -2.70 6.12 2.68
N VAL A 150 -3.90 5.71 2.28
CA VAL A 150 -5.10 6.54 2.46
C VAL A 150 -5.46 6.71 3.93
N LEU A 151 -5.44 5.68 4.75
CA LEU A 151 -5.90 5.78 6.15
C LEU A 151 -4.93 6.54 7.06
N VAL A 152 -3.63 6.25 6.92
CA VAL A 152 -2.58 6.72 7.82
C VAL A 152 -2.03 8.06 7.34
N HIS A 153 -1.81 8.21 6.04
CA HIS A 153 -1.05 9.34 5.50
C HIS A 153 -1.89 10.46 4.92
N SER A 154 -3.16 10.21 4.56
CA SER A 154 -4.04 11.29 4.06
C SER A 154 -4.31 12.37 5.12
N GLY A 155 -4.34 12.02 6.40
CA GLY A 155 -4.81 12.93 7.46
C GLY A 155 -6.26 13.42 7.25
N SER A 156 -6.99 12.81 6.31
CA SER A 156 -8.31 13.28 5.89
C SER A 156 -9.37 12.98 6.94
N THR A 157 -10.33 13.89 7.07
CA THR A 157 -11.58 13.70 7.81
C THR A 157 -12.65 13.04 6.94
N THR A 158 -12.44 12.98 5.63
CA THR A 158 -13.32 12.34 4.67
C THR A 158 -12.78 10.96 4.28
N PRO A 159 -13.67 10.04 3.83
CA PRO A 159 -13.24 8.75 3.29
C PRO A 159 -12.33 8.92 2.08
N GLY A 160 -11.35 8.02 1.94
CA GLY A 160 -10.80 7.74 0.61
C GLY A 160 -11.70 6.76 -0.13
N TYR A 161 -11.51 6.63 -1.44
CA TYR A 161 -12.29 5.73 -2.26
C TYR A 161 -11.39 4.82 -3.07
N LEU A 162 -11.77 3.55 -3.17
CA LEU A 162 -11.11 2.56 -4.01
C LEU A 162 -12.11 1.99 -5.01
N HIS A 163 -11.64 1.79 -6.24
CA HIS A 163 -12.34 1.07 -7.29
C HIS A 163 -11.41 0.06 -7.96
N ALA A 164 -11.94 -1.10 -8.38
CA ALA A 164 -11.18 -2.08 -9.15
C ALA A 164 -12.03 -2.71 -10.25
N LYS A 165 -11.42 -2.99 -11.41
CA LYS A 165 -12.07 -3.62 -12.56
C LYS A 165 -11.13 -4.56 -13.30
N VAL A 166 -11.65 -5.69 -13.75
CA VAL A 166 -10.97 -6.60 -14.68
C VAL A 166 -11.46 -6.32 -16.10
N HIS A 167 -10.53 -5.99 -16.99
CA HIS A 167 -10.74 -5.82 -18.41
C HIS A 167 -10.34 -7.09 -19.14
N ARG A 168 -11.32 -7.79 -19.73
CA ARG A 168 -11.03 -8.92 -20.61
C ARG A 168 -10.78 -8.45 -22.02
N SER A 169 -9.72 -8.95 -22.64
CA SER A 169 -9.39 -8.62 -24.02
C SER A 169 -8.77 -9.81 -24.74
N GLN A 170 -8.74 -9.75 -26.06
CA GLN A 170 -8.06 -10.74 -26.90
C GLN A 170 -6.54 -10.78 -26.66
N HIS A 171 -5.99 -9.71 -26.07
CA HIS A 171 -4.56 -9.54 -25.80
C HIS A 171 -4.18 -9.81 -24.34
N GLY A 172 -5.07 -10.48 -23.59
CA GLY A 172 -4.88 -10.77 -22.17
C GLY A 172 -5.77 -9.93 -21.27
N ASP A 173 -5.97 -10.43 -20.07
CA ASP A 173 -6.78 -9.79 -19.04
C ASP A 173 -5.94 -8.77 -18.27
N LYS A 174 -6.55 -7.63 -17.94
CA LYS A 174 -5.90 -6.56 -17.17
C LYS A 174 -6.72 -6.21 -15.95
N CYS A 175 -6.09 -5.88 -14.84
CA CYS A 175 -6.76 -5.36 -13.65
C CYS A 175 -6.43 -3.89 -13.46
N GLU A 176 -7.45 -3.04 -13.54
CA GLU A 176 -7.37 -1.61 -13.19
C GLU A 176 -7.75 -1.46 -11.72
N ILE A 177 -6.89 -0.83 -10.92
CA ILE A 177 -7.17 -0.50 -9.51
C ILE A 177 -6.90 0.98 -9.35
N THR A 178 -7.85 1.74 -8.81
CA THR A 178 -7.62 3.15 -8.50
C THR A 178 -8.08 3.47 -7.10
N ILE A 179 -7.25 4.22 -6.38
CA ILE A 179 -7.55 4.75 -5.06
C ILE A 179 -7.32 6.26 -5.06
N ALA A 180 -8.20 7.01 -4.42
CA ALA A 180 -8.06 8.45 -4.27
C ALA A 180 -8.56 8.92 -2.91
N ASP A 181 -7.86 9.90 -2.33
CA ASP A 181 -8.27 10.61 -1.13
C ASP A 181 -8.17 12.13 -1.33
N SER A 182 -8.82 12.87 -0.43
CA SER A 182 -8.79 14.34 -0.40
C SER A 182 -7.94 14.91 0.74
N GLY A 183 -6.89 14.20 1.16
CA GLY A 183 -6.06 14.51 2.31
C GLY A 183 -4.97 15.55 2.07
N ILE A 184 -3.94 15.52 2.92
CA ILE A 184 -2.79 16.45 2.89
C ILE A 184 -1.87 16.22 1.68
N GLY A 185 -1.87 15.01 1.11
CA GLY A 185 -0.98 14.60 0.01
C GLY A 185 0.44 14.24 0.46
N ILE A 186 1.21 13.63 -0.45
CA ILE A 186 2.54 13.06 -0.18
C ILE A 186 3.53 14.12 0.31
N ARG A 187 3.58 15.29 -0.37
CA ARG A 187 4.51 16.37 -0.02
C ARG A 187 4.29 16.87 1.40
N ASN A 188 3.05 17.20 1.74
CA ASN A 188 2.74 17.69 3.08
C ASN A 188 2.91 16.59 4.13
N SER A 189 2.62 15.32 3.78
CA SER A 189 2.93 14.19 4.66
C SER A 189 4.39 14.19 5.10
N TYR A 190 5.34 14.37 4.16
CA TYR A 190 6.76 14.51 4.49
C TYR A 190 7.10 15.77 5.30
N LEU A 191 6.53 16.92 4.94
CA LEU A 191 6.80 18.19 5.62
C LEU A 191 6.28 18.22 7.07
N GLU A 192 5.12 17.62 7.33
CA GLU A 192 4.56 17.41 8.68
C GLU A 192 5.19 16.22 9.41
N GLY A 193 5.99 15.44 8.70
CA GLY A 193 6.68 14.26 9.18
C GLY A 193 7.83 14.54 10.15
N THR A 194 8.59 13.51 10.51
CA THR A 194 9.81 13.59 11.35
C THR A 194 11.10 13.37 10.57
N ASN A 195 11.02 13.10 9.25
CA ASN A 195 12.21 12.86 8.43
C ASN A 195 12.90 14.16 8.00
N GLU A 196 13.80 14.67 8.83
CA GLU A 196 14.50 15.93 8.52
C GLU A 196 15.33 15.84 7.23
N GLU A 197 15.96 14.70 6.93
CA GLU A 197 16.71 14.53 5.68
C GLU A 197 15.82 14.70 4.45
N VAL A 198 14.67 14.02 4.43
CA VAL A 198 13.72 14.12 3.31
C VAL A 198 13.10 15.51 3.24
N LYS A 199 12.81 16.16 4.37
CA LYS A 199 12.36 17.56 4.38
C LYS A 199 13.39 18.48 3.73
N GLN A 200 14.67 18.37 4.12
CA GLN A 200 15.73 19.18 3.52
C GLN A 200 15.86 18.91 2.02
N ARG A 201 15.71 17.66 1.57
CA ARG A 201 15.66 17.33 0.13
C ARG A 201 14.47 18.01 -0.56
N LEU A 202 13.28 17.99 0.05
CA LEU A 202 12.07 18.61 -0.51
C LEU A 202 12.12 20.13 -0.55
N LEU A 203 12.86 20.77 0.36
CA LEU A 203 13.08 22.22 0.36
C LEU A 203 13.97 22.69 -0.80
N LYS A 204 14.72 21.79 -1.44
CA LYS A 204 15.49 22.12 -2.65
C LYS A 204 14.54 22.41 -3.82
N ALA A 205 14.91 23.39 -4.65
CA ALA A 205 14.16 23.72 -5.85
C ALA A 205 14.01 22.48 -6.76
N ASN A 206 12.80 22.27 -7.30
CA ASN A 206 12.42 21.14 -8.17
C ASN A 206 12.42 19.74 -7.54
N ALA A 207 12.52 19.61 -6.22
CA ALA A 207 12.41 18.31 -5.58
C ALA A 207 10.98 17.76 -5.67
N SER A 208 10.86 16.55 -6.24
CA SER A 208 9.58 15.84 -6.35
C SER A 208 9.32 14.95 -5.14
N ALA A 209 8.19 15.18 -4.48
CA ALA A 209 7.79 14.36 -3.34
C ALA A 209 7.30 12.98 -3.79
N VAL A 210 6.63 12.93 -4.94
CA VAL A 210 6.18 11.66 -5.53
C VAL A 210 7.37 10.77 -5.90
N GLU A 211 8.42 11.31 -6.50
CA GLU A 211 9.62 10.51 -6.83
C GLU A 211 10.32 9.99 -5.59
N ILE A 212 10.49 10.85 -4.57
CA ILE A 212 11.09 10.44 -3.30
C ILE A 212 10.31 9.27 -2.68
N ALA A 213 8.97 9.32 -2.74
CA ALA A 213 8.12 8.23 -2.25
C ALA A 213 8.25 6.94 -3.08
N LEU A 214 8.49 7.07 -4.39
CA LEU A 214 8.65 5.96 -5.32
C LEU A 214 10.06 5.34 -5.33
N ASP A 215 11.07 6.02 -4.81
CA ASP A 215 12.45 5.54 -4.74
C ASP A 215 12.74 4.63 -3.52
N GLY A 216 11.78 4.52 -2.59
CA GLY A 216 11.89 3.68 -1.39
C GLY A 216 12.77 4.29 -0.30
N LEU A 217 12.78 3.69 0.89
CA LEU A 217 13.55 4.15 2.08
C LEU A 217 13.20 5.55 2.60
N ASN A 218 12.23 6.23 2.00
CA ASN A 218 11.86 7.60 2.34
C ASN A 218 10.49 7.58 3.02
N SER A 219 10.44 7.35 4.33
CA SER A 219 9.21 7.51 5.11
C SER A 219 9.04 8.95 5.58
N SER A 220 7.80 9.45 5.66
CA SER A 220 7.53 10.75 6.27
C SER A 220 7.68 10.74 7.78
N LYS A 221 7.43 9.61 8.44
CA LYS A 221 7.55 9.45 9.88
C LYS A 221 8.55 8.33 10.22
N PRO A 222 9.86 8.52 9.96
CA PRO A 222 10.88 7.71 10.57
C PRO A 222 10.84 8.05 12.05
N ARG A 223 10.05 7.30 12.82
CA ARG A 223 9.99 7.53 14.26
C ARG A 223 11.31 7.10 14.87
N GLU A 224 11.84 7.94 15.75
CA GLU A 224 12.76 7.47 16.77
C GLU A 224 12.10 6.34 17.56
N ILE A 225 12.95 5.38 17.84
CA ILE A 225 12.64 4.11 18.46
C ILE A 225 12.24 4.38 19.90
N THR A 226 10.96 4.26 20.20
CA THR A 226 10.48 4.11 21.58
C THR A 226 9.90 2.71 21.75
N PRO A 227 10.10 2.05 22.92
CA PRO A 227 9.50 0.75 23.19
C PRO A 227 7.97 0.83 23.10
N GLY A 228 7.40 0.47 21.94
CA GLY A 228 5.96 0.54 21.65
C GLY A 228 5.55 1.40 20.45
N GLY A 229 6.46 2.16 19.83
CA GLY A 229 6.15 3.02 18.66
C GLY A 229 6.19 2.29 17.31
N SER A 230 5.25 2.57 16.39
CA SER A 230 5.22 2.14 14.97
C SER A 230 6.42 2.67 14.15
N SER A 231 7.04 1.86 13.29
CA SER A 231 7.79 2.41 12.15
C SER A 231 7.05 2.13 10.84
N HIS A 232 7.14 3.10 9.95
CA HIS A 232 6.76 2.98 8.56
C HIS A 232 8.08 3.16 7.80
N PHE A 233 8.58 2.15 7.10
CA PHE A 233 9.90 2.26 6.45
C PHE A 233 9.85 2.86 5.04
N GLY A 234 8.69 3.31 4.58
CA GLY A 234 8.56 3.99 3.29
C GLY A 234 8.81 3.08 2.09
N TYR A 235 8.57 1.77 2.22
CA TYR A 235 8.72 0.81 1.11
C TYR A 235 7.44 0.60 0.31
N GLY A 236 6.25 0.80 0.88
CA GLY A 236 4.98 0.43 0.22
C GLY A 236 4.86 0.88 -1.24
N LEU A 237 5.08 2.17 -1.50
CA LEU A 237 5.03 2.71 -2.87
C LEU A 237 6.18 2.25 -3.76
N PHE A 238 7.37 2.01 -3.19
CA PHE A 238 8.50 1.45 -3.92
C PHE A 238 8.22 0.00 -4.34
N THR A 239 7.74 -0.84 -3.42
CA THR A 239 7.37 -2.23 -3.69
C THR A 239 6.28 -2.28 -4.78
N ILE A 240 5.24 -1.44 -4.67
CA ILE A 240 4.20 -1.31 -5.71
C ILE A 240 4.81 -0.92 -7.07
N LYS A 241 5.65 0.12 -7.12
CA LYS A 241 6.32 0.55 -8.35
C LYS A 241 7.09 -0.61 -8.98
N ARG A 242 7.89 -1.32 -8.18
CA ARG A 242 8.76 -2.38 -8.68
C ARG A 242 7.96 -3.57 -9.21
N LEU A 243 6.92 -3.98 -8.48
CA LEU A 243 5.97 -5.00 -8.94
C LEU A 243 5.35 -4.60 -10.29
N ILE A 244 4.95 -3.35 -10.46
CA ILE A 244 4.35 -2.84 -11.71
C ILE A 244 5.35 -2.89 -12.87
N GLU A 245 6.61 -2.48 -12.65
CA GLU A 245 7.66 -2.52 -13.68
C GLU A 245 7.92 -3.96 -14.16
N LEU A 246 8.01 -4.92 -13.22
CA LEU A 246 8.26 -6.34 -13.52
C LEU A 246 7.04 -7.01 -14.18
N ASN A 247 5.84 -6.68 -13.71
CA ASN A 247 4.57 -7.12 -14.27
C ASN A 247 4.27 -6.53 -15.66
N ARG A 248 5.03 -5.51 -16.10
CA ARG A 248 4.79 -4.74 -17.34
C ARG A 248 3.48 -3.95 -17.30
N GLY A 249 3.06 -3.57 -16.11
CA GLY A 249 1.88 -2.75 -15.87
C GLY A 249 2.13 -1.26 -16.07
N HIS A 250 1.18 -0.48 -15.56
CA HIS A 250 1.26 0.99 -15.49
C HIS A 250 0.89 1.48 -14.10
N LEU A 251 1.63 2.46 -13.58
CA LEU A 251 1.38 3.12 -12.31
C LEU A 251 1.26 4.62 -12.58
N THR A 252 0.20 5.23 -12.08
CA THR A 252 -0.01 6.68 -12.08
C THR A 252 -0.17 7.16 -10.66
N VAL A 253 0.67 8.11 -10.24
CA VAL A 253 0.61 8.74 -8.92
C VAL A 253 0.44 10.24 -9.09
N VAL A 254 -0.56 10.79 -8.40
CA VAL A 254 -0.83 12.22 -8.38
C VAL A 254 -0.93 12.71 -6.94
N SER A 255 -0.22 13.79 -6.62
CA SER A 255 -0.29 14.44 -5.32
C SER A 255 0.14 15.90 -5.45
N GLY A 256 -0.70 16.83 -5.01
CA GLY A 256 -0.43 18.25 -5.23
C GLY A 256 -0.43 18.59 -6.71
N ASP A 257 0.59 19.30 -7.17
CA ASP A 257 0.77 19.63 -8.59
C ASP A 257 1.52 18.56 -9.38
N GLU A 258 1.95 17.46 -8.73
CA GLU A 258 2.77 16.43 -9.34
C GLU A 258 1.92 15.32 -9.95
N PHE A 259 2.20 15.00 -11.22
CA PHE A 259 1.60 13.88 -11.94
C PHE A 259 2.73 13.01 -12.49
N VAL A 260 2.92 11.82 -11.91
CA VAL A 260 3.99 10.90 -12.28
C VAL A 260 3.38 9.61 -12.81
N THR A 261 3.86 9.14 -13.95
CA THR A 261 3.51 7.84 -14.50
C THR A 261 4.76 6.98 -14.60
N VAL A 262 4.61 5.70 -14.31
CA VAL A 262 5.69 4.71 -14.35
C VAL A 262 5.20 3.49 -15.12
N ASN A 263 6.05 3.01 -16.01
CA ASN A 263 5.96 1.68 -16.60
C ASN A 263 7.38 1.08 -16.62
N ARG A 264 7.49 -0.16 -17.11
CA ARG A 264 8.77 -0.89 -17.16
C ARG A 264 9.95 -0.12 -17.77
N PHE A 265 9.70 0.75 -18.75
CA PHE A 265 10.76 1.39 -19.54
C PHE A 265 10.88 2.89 -19.30
N LYS A 266 9.88 3.50 -18.66
CA LYS A 266 9.77 4.95 -18.63
C LYS A 266 9.05 5.43 -17.38
N THR A 267 9.62 6.50 -16.82
CA THR A 267 8.95 7.39 -15.87
C THR A 267 8.68 8.72 -16.56
N GLU A 268 7.43 9.16 -16.62
CA GLU A 268 7.05 10.47 -17.13
C GLU A 268 6.53 11.37 -16.01
N LYS A 269 6.78 12.66 -16.14
CA LYS A 269 6.37 13.67 -15.18
C LYS A 269 5.61 14.78 -15.89
N LYS A 270 4.50 15.19 -15.30
CA LYS A 270 3.70 16.34 -15.71
C LYS A 270 3.38 17.18 -14.47
N LYS A 271 3.08 18.45 -14.69
CA LYS A 271 2.59 19.36 -13.66
C LYS A 271 1.14 19.69 -13.92
N LEU A 272 0.32 19.63 -12.88
CA LEU A 272 -1.07 20.07 -12.93
C LEU A 272 -1.14 21.59 -12.78
N GLN A 273 -2.04 22.22 -13.53
CA GLN A 273 -2.32 23.65 -13.37
C GLN A 273 -3.03 23.93 -12.04
N THR A 274 -3.94 23.04 -11.65
CA THR A 274 -4.64 23.08 -10.37
C THR A 274 -4.15 21.91 -9.51
N PRO A 275 -3.48 22.17 -8.38
CA PRO A 275 -3.01 21.09 -7.50
C PRO A 275 -4.16 20.24 -6.96
N TRP A 276 -3.99 18.92 -6.98
CA TRP A 276 -4.87 17.98 -6.29
C TRP A 276 -4.65 18.07 -4.78
N SER A 277 -5.73 18.21 -4.01
CA SER A 277 -5.69 18.11 -2.54
C SER A 277 -5.86 16.65 -2.17
N GLY A 278 -4.77 15.96 -1.80
CA GLY A 278 -4.77 14.54 -1.42
C GLY A 278 -3.80 13.71 -2.25
N THR A 279 -4.11 12.43 -2.43
CA THR A 279 -3.33 11.53 -3.30
C THR A 279 -4.24 10.68 -4.17
N ILE A 280 -3.80 10.43 -5.42
CA ILE A 280 -4.43 9.49 -6.34
C ILE A 280 -3.36 8.49 -6.74
N ILE A 281 -3.68 7.20 -6.66
CA ILE A 281 -2.83 6.13 -7.17
C ILE A 281 -3.71 5.25 -8.06
N SER A 282 -3.30 5.07 -9.31
CA SER A 282 -3.98 4.21 -10.28
C SER A 282 -3.00 3.22 -10.87
N LEU A 283 -3.37 1.95 -10.84
CA LEU A 283 -2.59 0.80 -11.31
C LEU A 283 -3.32 0.14 -12.47
N LEU A 284 -2.57 -0.31 -13.46
CA LEU A 284 -3.02 -1.25 -14.48
C LEU A 284 -2.08 -2.44 -14.49
N LEU A 285 -2.56 -3.58 -13.99
CA LEU A 285 -1.82 -4.84 -13.93
C LEU A 285 -2.12 -5.68 -15.17
N ASP A 286 -1.09 -6.32 -15.71
CA ASP A 286 -1.22 -7.37 -16.72
C ASP A 286 -1.34 -8.72 -16.00
N LEU A 287 -2.52 -9.33 -16.01
CA LEU A 287 -2.79 -10.57 -15.29
C LEU A 287 -2.15 -11.80 -15.96
N ALA A 288 -1.59 -11.64 -17.17
CA ALA A 288 -0.82 -12.69 -17.82
C ALA A 288 0.65 -12.71 -17.39
N ASN A 289 1.15 -11.64 -16.76
CA ASN A 289 2.51 -11.57 -16.22
C ASN A 289 2.51 -11.77 -14.71
N PRO A 290 3.56 -12.37 -14.13
CA PRO A 290 3.65 -12.55 -12.70
C PRO A 290 3.89 -11.23 -11.96
N LEU A 291 3.61 -11.24 -10.66
CA LEU A 291 3.99 -10.23 -9.67
C LEU A 291 5.05 -10.84 -8.73
N PRO A 292 6.35 -10.78 -9.09
CA PRO A 292 7.40 -11.48 -8.35
C PRO A 292 7.78 -10.73 -7.08
N LEU A 293 6.98 -10.85 -6.03
CA LEU A 293 7.18 -10.15 -4.76
C LEU A 293 8.51 -10.50 -4.11
N GLU A 294 8.90 -11.77 -4.18
CA GLU A 294 10.13 -12.29 -3.62
C GLU A 294 11.36 -11.60 -4.24
N ASP A 295 11.38 -11.47 -5.57
CA ASP A 295 12.46 -10.79 -6.30
C ASP A 295 12.57 -9.32 -5.88
N VAL A 296 11.42 -8.65 -5.65
CA VAL A 296 11.38 -7.26 -5.20
C VAL A 296 11.99 -7.13 -3.80
N TYR A 297 11.61 -8.02 -2.88
CA TYR A 297 12.19 -8.01 -1.54
C TYR A 297 13.68 -8.37 -1.54
N GLU A 298 14.13 -9.30 -2.38
CA GLU A 298 15.56 -9.61 -2.51
C GLU A 298 16.37 -8.42 -3.05
N GLU A 299 15.82 -7.68 -4.01
CA GLU A 299 16.42 -6.43 -4.49
C GLU A 299 16.50 -5.36 -3.38
N GLU A 300 15.47 -5.26 -2.53
CA GLU A 300 15.50 -4.36 -1.37
C GLU A 300 16.57 -4.76 -0.35
N VAL A 301 16.67 -6.05 -0.03
CA VAL A 301 17.65 -6.59 0.92
C VAL A 301 19.08 -6.31 0.44
N SER A 302 19.38 -6.58 -0.83
CA SER A 302 20.72 -6.40 -1.41
C SER A 302 21.19 -4.95 -1.46
N LYS A 303 20.27 -3.97 -1.56
CA LYS A 303 20.63 -2.53 -1.48
C LYS A 303 21.07 -2.11 -0.08
N ILE A 304 20.64 -2.82 0.96
CA ILE A 304 20.89 -2.47 2.35
C ILE A 304 22.02 -3.30 2.92
N ILE A 305 22.07 -4.58 2.61
CA ILE A 305 23.10 -5.51 3.07
C ILE A 305 24.05 -5.76 1.89
N PRO A 306 25.21 -5.08 1.80
CA PRO A 306 26.20 -5.45 0.81
C PRO A 306 26.59 -6.91 1.03
N GLU A 307 26.70 -7.68 -0.07
CA GLU A 307 27.13 -9.08 0.00
C GLU A 307 28.38 -9.18 0.88
N PRO A 308 28.46 -10.17 1.79
CA PRO A 308 29.67 -10.39 2.55
C PRO A 308 30.82 -10.58 1.57
N GLN A 309 31.83 -9.71 1.64
CA GLN A 309 33.00 -9.72 0.74
C GLN A 309 33.93 -10.94 0.94
N THR A 310 33.43 -11.98 1.58
CA THR A 310 34.12 -13.25 1.73
C THR A 310 33.06 -14.34 1.78
N PRO A 311 33.22 -15.42 0.98
CA PRO A 311 32.49 -16.65 1.26
C PRO A 311 32.72 -16.97 2.74
N PRO A 312 31.70 -17.46 3.49
CA PRO A 312 31.95 -17.99 4.81
C PRO A 312 33.04 -19.04 4.64
N GLN A 313 34.25 -18.74 5.14
CA GLN A 313 35.24 -19.78 5.35
C GLN A 313 34.53 -20.77 6.24
N VAL A 314 34.33 -21.98 5.72
CA VAL A 314 33.96 -23.14 6.50
C VAL A 314 35.09 -23.35 7.48
N GLY A 315 35.07 -22.59 8.57
CA GLY A 315 35.89 -22.82 9.73
C GLY A 315 35.40 -24.12 10.28
N THR A 316 36.14 -25.19 9.98
CA THR A 316 36.14 -26.41 10.78
C THR A 316 36.30 -26.01 12.23
N VAL A 317 35.17 -25.92 12.94
CA VAL A 317 35.16 -25.74 14.39
C VAL A 317 35.76 -27.03 14.94
N ALA A 318 37.00 -26.96 15.39
CA ALA A 318 37.60 -28.03 16.14
C ALA A 318 36.72 -28.29 17.36
N LEU A 319 36.20 -29.52 17.45
CA LEU A 319 35.49 -30.03 18.62
C LEU A 319 36.46 -30.00 19.80
N VAL A 320 36.36 -28.95 20.62
CA VAL A 320 36.88 -28.97 21.98
C VAL A 320 35.75 -29.50 22.85
N GLU A 321 35.79 -30.80 23.13
CA GLU A 321 35.01 -31.41 24.20
C GLU A 321 35.51 -30.87 25.54
N THR A 322 34.84 -29.84 26.05
CA THR A 322 34.84 -29.55 27.49
C THR A 322 33.42 -29.72 27.99
N ALA A 323 33.18 -30.89 28.58
CA ALA A 323 31.99 -31.22 29.32
C ALA A 323 31.88 -30.29 30.54
N SER A 324 31.07 -29.25 30.42
CA SER A 324 30.38 -28.66 31.57
C SER A 324 28.89 -28.76 31.29
N VAL A 325 28.21 -29.64 32.04
CA VAL A 325 26.76 -29.84 31.96
C VAL A 325 26.10 -28.63 32.62
N GLN A 326 25.92 -27.55 31.87
CA GLN A 326 24.87 -26.59 32.17
C GLN A 326 23.55 -27.17 31.64
N PRO A 327 22.46 -27.14 32.42
CA PRO A 327 21.15 -27.57 31.92
C PRO A 327 20.82 -26.75 30.67
N ALA A 328 20.49 -27.44 29.57
CA ALA A 328 20.10 -26.80 28.33
C ALA A 328 18.99 -25.78 28.64
N PRO A 329 19.08 -24.55 28.12
CA PRO A 329 18.07 -23.53 28.41
C PRO A 329 16.70 -24.08 28.03
N SER A 330 15.75 -23.99 28.94
CA SER A 330 14.36 -24.38 28.70
C SER A 330 13.84 -23.59 27.49
N LYS A 331 13.55 -24.31 26.41
CA LYS A 331 12.94 -23.76 25.21
C LYS A 331 11.43 -23.72 25.39
N THR A 332 10.82 -22.58 25.16
CA THR A 332 9.36 -22.44 25.09
C THR A 332 8.95 -22.30 23.63
N SER A 333 8.07 -23.18 23.15
CA SER A 333 7.56 -23.09 21.78
C SER A 333 6.48 -22.01 21.68
N PHE A 334 6.54 -21.21 20.61
CA PHE A 334 5.59 -20.13 20.32
C PHE A 334 5.06 -20.31 18.89
N PRO A 335 3.92 -20.99 18.71
CA PRO A 335 3.36 -21.23 17.38
C PRO A 335 2.71 -19.97 16.82
N LEU A 336 3.26 -19.41 15.73
CA LEU A 336 2.63 -18.25 15.08
C LEU A 336 1.28 -18.59 14.46
N LEU A 337 1.06 -19.85 14.09
CA LEU A 337 -0.17 -20.32 13.47
C LEU A 337 -1.43 -19.98 14.29
N GLN A 338 -1.30 -19.80 15.61
CA GLN A 338 -2.42 -19.41 16.47
C GLN A 338 -2.99 -18.02 16.14
N PHE A 339 -2.22 -17.17 15.45
CA PHE A 339 -2.65 -15.84 14.99
C PHE A 339 -3.17 -15.84 13.55
N GLY A 340 -3.19 -17.00 12.90
CA GLY A 340 -3.60 -17.18 11.50
C GLY A 340 -2.47 -17.68 10.61
N THR A 341 -2.84 -18.11 9.40
CA THR A 341 -1.89 -18.55 8.36
C THR A 341 -1.31 -17.38 7.56
N GLU A 342 -1.99 -16.23 7.55
CA GLU A 342 -1.59 -15.03 6.81
C GLU A 342 -1.56 -13.85 7.76
N LEU A 343 -0.37 -13.32 8.01
CA LEU A 343 -0.14 -12.31 9.03
C LEU A 343 0.06 -10.95 8.36
N LEU A 344 -1.05 -10.24 8.11
CA LEU A 344 -1.07 -9.12 7.17
C LEU A 344 -1.22 -7.73 7.78
N THR A 345 -1.73 -7.64 9.00
CA THR A 345 -2.07 -6.36 9.62
C THR A 345 -1.17 -6.05 10.81
N ARG A 346 -0.82 -4.77 10.98
CA ARG A 346 0.01 -4.34 12.12
C ARG A 346 -0.64 -4.66 13.46
N GLU A 347 -1.96 -4.67 13.53
CA GLU A 347 -2.71 -5.06 14.74
C GLU A 347 -2.39 -6.50 15.15
N ILE A 348 -2.32 -7.42 14.18
CA ILE A 348 -1.89 -8.80 14.42
C ILE A 348 -0.42 -8.81 14.87
N GLY A 349 0.45 -8.05 14.21
CA GLY A 349 1.85 -7.92 14.63
C GLY A 349 2.02 -7.39 16.06
N LEU A 350 1.18 -6.43 16.47
CA LEU A 350 1.18 -5.90 17.83
C LEU A 350 0.76 -6.97 18.85
N ALA A 351 -0.28 -7.75 18.54
CA ALA A 351 -0.74 -8.84 19.38
C ALA A 351 0.34 -9.92 19.54
N ILE A 352 0.94 -10.36 18.43
CA ILE A 352 2.05 -11.34 18.42
C ILE A 352 3.21 -10.83 19.28
N ARG A 353 3.63 -9.58 19.08
CA ARG A 353 4.73 -9.00 19.87
C ARG A 353 4.43 -8.94 21.36
N ALA A 354 3.21 -8.55 21.74
CA ALA A 354 2.80 -8.45 23.13
C ALA A 354 2.84 -9.82 23.82
N GLU A 355 2.39 -10.86 23.13
CA GLU A 355 2.42 -12.22 23.64
C GLU A 355 3.86 -12.76 23.70
N LEU A 356 4.66 -12.61 22.64
CA LEU A 356 6.10 -12.96 22.65
C LEU A 356 6.85 -12.26 23.78
N ALA A 357 6.60 -10.97 24.00
CA ALA A 357 7.24 -10.21 25.07
C ALA A 357 6.84 -10.71 26.45
N THR A 358 5.59 -11.13 26.63
CA THR A 358 5.11 -11.78 27.87
C THR A 358 5.79 -13.12 28.07
N THR A 359 5.83 -13.98 27.05
CA THR A 359 6.50 -15.29 27.11
C THR A 359 8.00 -15.14 27.42
N LEU A 360 8.64 -14.07 26.94
CA LEU A 360 10.05 -13.76 27.24
C LEU A 360 10.29 -13.36 28.70
N LEU A 361 9.27 -13.11 29.52
CA LEU A 361 9.48 -12.88 30.96
C LEU A 361 9.80 -14.20 31.69
N ASP A 362 9.21 -15.31 31.24
CA ASP A 362 9.30 -16.60 31.91
C ASP A 362 10.22 -17.61 31.18
N ALA A 363 10.49 -17.40 29.89
CA ALA A 363 11.28 -18.30 29.05
C ALA A 363 12.72 -17.83 28.85
N ASN A 364 13.71 -18.74 28.93
CA ASN A 364 15.09 -18.40 28.59
C ASN A 364 15.26 -18.21 27.07
N VAL A 365 14.74 -19.15 26.29
CA VAL A 365 14.74 -19.14 24.82
C VAL A 365 13.34 -19.46 24.32
N ILE A 366 12.87 -18.70 23.34
CA ILE A 366 11.62 -18.96 22.63
C ILE A 366 11.93 -19.49 21.23
N GLU A 367 11.31 -20.61 20.90
CA GLU A 367 11.28 -21.17 19.55
C GLU A 367 9.99 -20.74 18.85
N VAL A 368 10.11 -19.74 17.98
CA VAL A 368 9.02 -19.24 17.16
C VAL A 368 8.80 -20.20 16.00
N ASP A 369 7.66 -20.88 16.03
CA ASP A 369 7.30 -21.86 15.02
C ASP A 369 6.52 -21.18 13.88
N LEU A 370 7.13 -21.19 12.70
CA LEU A 370 6.64 -20.60 11.45
C LEU A 370 5.92 -21.65 10.57
N ASP A 371 5.83 -22.91 11.01
CA ASP A 371 5.13 -23.93 10.23
C ASP A 371 3.64 -23.59 10.05
N GLY A 372 3.17 -23.71 8.80
CA GLY A 372 1.81 -23.36 8.43
C GLY A 372 1.58 -21.86 8.17
N ILE A 373 2.59 -21.00 8.39
CA ILE A 373 2.53 -19.60 7.97
C ILE A 373 2.76 -19.51 6.46
N VAL A 374 1.74 -19.03 5.77
CA VAL A 374 1.75 -18.82 4.31
C VAL A 374 2.41 -17.48 3.98
N ASP A 375 2.09 -16.43 4.74
CA ASP A 375 2.54 -15.07 4.43
C ASP A 375 2.70 -14.20 5.68
N ILE A 376 3.67 -13.27 5.65
CA ILE A 376 3.86 -12.22 6.66
C ILE A 376 4.16 -10.90 5.94
N MET A 377 3.34 -9.88 6.17
CA MET A 377 3.60 -8.54 5.62
C MET A 377 4.85 -7.94 6.27
N PRO A 378 5.67 -7.15 5.55
CA PRO A 378 6.82 -6.46 6.13
C PRO A 378 6.47 -5.59 7.34
N SER A 379 5.28 -4.98 7.32
CA SER A 379 4.75 -4.21 8.44
C SER A 379 4.55 -5.06 9.70
N VAL A 380 4.16 -6.32 9.56
CA VAL A 380 4.01 -7.29 10.65
C VAL A 380 5.35 -7.82 11.10
N ALA A 381 6.21 -8.22 10.16
CA ALA A 381 7.55 -8.70 10.48
C ALA A 381 8.34 -7.65 11.29
N ASP A 382 8.28 -6.37 10.90
CA ASP A 382 8.90 -5.31 11.70
C ASP A 382 8.17 -5.08 13.03
N GLU A 383 6.84 -5.01 13.03
CA GLU A 383 6.05 -4.79 14.24
C GLU A 383 6.37 -5.84 15.31
N VAL A 384 6.57 -7.09 14.91
CA VAL A 384 6.95 -8.20 15.77
C VAL A 384 8.44 -8.22 16.04
N PHE A 385 9.22 -8.59 15.03
CA PHE A 385 10.62 -9.00 15.18
C PHE A 385 11.57 -7.82 15.14
N GLY A 386 11.34 -6.86 14.26
CA GLY A 386 12.13 -5.64 14.19
C GLY A 386 12.08 -4.86 15.50
N LYS A 387 10.88 -4.60 16.03
CA LYS A 387 10.75 -3.85 17.29
C LYS A 387 11.15 -4.65 18.52
N LEU A 388 10.93 -5.96 18.52
CA LEU A 388 11.35 -6.80 19.65
C LEU A 388 12.87 -6.89 19.72
N SER A 389 13.55 -7.05 18.57
CA SER A 389 15.01 -7.13 18.54
C SER A 389 15.67 -5.88 19.10
N LEU A 390 15.11 -4.74 18.77
CA LEU A 390 15.53 -3.43 19.21
C LEU A 390 15.26 -3.16 20.70
N ARG A 391 14.13 -3.63 21.21
CA ARG A 391 13.83 -3.50 22.65
C ARG A 391 14.73 -4.39 23.51
N LEU A 392 15.16 -5.54 22.99
CA LEU A 392 16.04 -6.47 23.70
C LEU A 392 17.52 -6.16 23.50
N GLY A 393 17.88 -5.51 22.39
CA GLY A 393 19.24 -5.50 21.83
C GLY A 393 19.46 -6.73 20.94
N VAL A 394 20.11 -6.54 19.80
CA VAL A 394 20.25 -7.54 18.72
C VAL A 394 20.87 -8.86 19.21
N GLU A 395 21.92 -8.78 20.03
CA GLU A 395 22.60 -9.96 20.58
C GLU A 395 21.70 -10.77 21.53
N LYS A 396 20.95 -10.08 22.40
CA LYS A 396 19.98 -10.73 23.29
C LYS A 396 18.80 -11.29 22.51
N TYR A 397 18.37 -10.62 21.45
CA TYR A 397 17.33 -11.11 20.57
C TYR A 397 17.75 -12.41 19.88
N ARG A 398 18.93 -12.45 19.24
CA ARG A 398 19.43 -13.64 18.54
C ARG A 398 19.70 -14.83 19.47
N SER A 399 20.07 -14.57 20.72
CA SER A 399 20.27 -15.63 21.72
C SER A 399 18.98 -16.12 22.36
N ARG A 400 17.89 -15.35 22.31
CA ARG A 400 16.62 -15.69 22.98
C ARG A 400 15.48 -16.03 22.03
N ILE A 401 15.55 -15.64 20.76
CA ILE A 401 14.54 -15.94 19.74
C ILE A 401 15.20 -16.82 18.68
N ILE A 402 14.69 -18.03 18.53
CA ILE A 402 15.08 -18.96 17.46
C ILE A 402 13.86 -19.28 16.61
N PHE A 403 14.06 -19.48 15.31
CA PHE A 403 12.98 -19.80 14.38
C PHE A 403 13.01 -21.28 14.02
N ARG A 404 11.83 -21.90 14.00
CA ARG A 404 11.61 -23.25 13.48
C ARG A 404 10.62 -23.18 12.32
N GLY A 405 10.85 -23.97 11.27
CA GLY A 405 9.91 -24.09 10.17
C GLY A 405 9.88 -22.87 9.26
N GLY A 406 8.83 -22.75 8.44
CA GLY A 406 8.60 -21.61 7.56
C GLY A 406 9.40 -21.62 6.26
N THR A 407 9.02 -20.75 5.32
CA THR A 407 9.71 -20.64 4.02
C THR A 407 10.98 -19.79 4.14
N PRO A 408 12.00 -19.99 3.28
CA PRO A 408 13.21 -19.16 3.28
C PRO A 408 12.93 -17.65 3.12
N VAL A 409 11.83 -17.29 2.47
CA VAL A 409 11.39 -15.89 2.30
C VAL A 409 11.00 -15.27 3.63
N LEU A 410 10.25 -15.99 4.48
CA LEU A 410 9.87 -15.51 5.81
C LEU A 410 11.12 -15.21 6.66
N HIS A 411 12.10 -16.13 6.66
CA HIS A 411 13.36 -15.94 7.39
C HIS A 411 14.12 -14.71 6.88
N ARG A 412 14.25 -14.56 5.55
CA ARG A 412 14.94 -13.40 4.96
C ARG A 412 14.25 -12.08 5.31
N LEU A 413 12.92 -12.03 5.26
CA LEU A 413 12.15 -10.84 5.62
C LEU A 413 12.33 -10.48 7.11
N ILE A 414 12.31 -11.48 7.99
CA ILE A 414 12.53 -11.29 9.42
C ILE A 414 13.96 -10.78 9.69
N ASP A 415 14.97 -11.44 9.10
CA ASP A 415 16.36 -11.03 9.22
C ASP A 415 16.59 -9.61 8.71
N PHE A 416 15.92 -9.25 7.60
CA PHE A 416 15.97 -7.92 7.01
C PHE A 416 15.45 -6.85 7.97
N VAL A 417 14.24 -7.01 8.51
CA VAL A 417 13.67 -6.01 9.43
C VAL A 417 14.47 -5.91 10.72
N VAL A 418 15.04 -7.02 11.22
CA VAL A 418 15.93 -7.02 12.40
C VAL A 418 17.25 -6.29 12.09
N ALA A 419 17.89 -6.60 10.96
CA ALA A 419 19.15 -5.97 10.56
C ALA A 419 18.97 -4.45 10.31
N GLN A 420 17.85 -4.04 9.75
CA GLN A 420 17.53 -2.63 9.54
C GLN A 420 17.44 -1.88 10.88
N ARG A 421 16.85 -2.49 11.91
CA ARG A 421 16.75 -1.90 13.25
C ARG A 421 18.09 -1.80 13.96
N ALA A 422 18.95 -2.80 13.79
CA ALA A 422 20.32 -2.78 14.32
C ALA A 422 21.14 -1.58 13.79
N LYS A 423 20.97 -1.23 12.51
CA LYS A 423 21.69 -0.11 11.89
C LYS A 423 21.24 1.26 12.41
N GLY A 424 19.96 1.42 12.73
CA GLY A 424 19.44 2.67 13.29
C GLY A 424 19.93 2.96 14.70
N GLU A 425 20.18 1.93 15.51
CA GLU A 425 20.73 2.05 16.87
C GLU A 425 22.16 2.63 16.84
N ASN A 426 23.01 2.11 15.95
CA ASN A 426 24.40 2.56 15.81
C ASN A 426 24.57 3.97 15.21
N ALA A 427 23.54 4.53 14.57
CA ALA A 427 23.57 5.88 14.02
C ALA A 427 23.16 6.96 15.06
N SER A 428 22.61 6.55 16.21
CA SER A 428 22.05 7.42 17.24
C SER A 428 22.91 7.49 18.52
N SER A 429 23.99 6.71 18.57
CA SER A 429 25.01 6.64 19.63
C SER A 429 26.33 7.18 19.12
#